data_AF-A0AAN7XLQ6-F1
#
_entry.id   AF-A0AAN7XLQ6-F1
#
_cell.length_a   1.000
_cell.length_b   1.000
_cell.length_c   1.000
_cell.angle_alpha   90.00
_cell.angle_beta   90.00
_cell.angle_gamma   90.00
#
_symmetry.space_group_name_H-M   'P 1'
#
loop_
_entity.id
_entity.type
_entity.pdbx_description
1 polymer ?
#
loop_
_entity_poly.entity_id
_entity_poly.type
_entity_poly.pdbx_seq_one_letter_code
_entity_poly.pdbx_strand_id
1 'polypeptide(L)'
;MICHLTLLVVFNLFVSQCQGGCAEVDSMTEAVSGEGFLLGCISCKKREEVSARATVDWHFKPQGVEDFRPIFHYEYPSANITDEDFSNRLEWHGTKNSDIQIGAIYIHNVTFNEAGTYRCTIHRTLFLPLYNENVIVEKEVELTVVAVANRELTSVISEILMYVLIVVLQLWLIGVLIYCYKKISEEYEARDANKALKAQTALAKDNCDGVQLE
;
A
#
# COMPACT_ATOMS: atom_id res chain seq x y z
N MET A 1 -35.43 17.00 -3.76
CA MET A 1 -34.16 16.87 -3.03
C MET A 1 -34.14 15.67 -2.07
N ILE A 2 -35.17 15.47 -1.24
CA ILE A 2 -35.28 14.31 -0.31
C ILE A 2 -35.32 12.95 -1.03
N CYS A 3 -36.01 12.86 -2.19
CA CYS A 3 -36.16 11.60 -2.94
C CYS A 3 -34.84 11.06 -3.56
N HIS A 4 -33.90 11.95 -3.92
CA HIS A 4 -32.60 11.54 -4.43
C HIS A 4 -31.68 11.02 -3.31
N LEU A 5 -31.84 11.54 -2.10
CA LEU A 5 -31.07 11.11 -0.93
C LEU A 5 -31.48 9.70 -0.50
N THR A 6 -32.78 9.40 -0.50
CA THR A 6 -33.28 8.05 -0.21
C THR A 6 -32.88 7.04 -1.27
N LEU A 7 -32.86 7.42 -2.55
CA LEU A 7 -32.41 6.53 -3.64
C LEU A 7 -30.92 6.15 -3.50
N LEU A 8 -30.06 7.12 -3.13
CA LEU A 8 -28.64 6.88 -2.87
C LEU A 8 -28.40 5.98 -1.66
N VAL A 9 -29.16 6.16 -0.58
CA VAL A 9 -29.05 5.30 0.62
C VAL A 9 -29.46 3.86 0.29
N VAL A 10 -30.54 3.67 -0.46
CA VAL A 10 -30.97 2.33 -0.90
C VAL A 10 -29.91 1.69 -1.81
N PHE A 11 -29.30 2.45 -2.74
CA PHE A 11 -28.25 1.93 -3.62
C PHE A 11 -26.98 1.49 -2.86
N ASN A 12 -26.61 2.20 -1.78
CA ASN A 12 -25.49 1.81 -0.91
C ASN A 12 -25.77 0.54 -0.11
N LEU A 13 -27.03 0.22 0.19
CA LEU A 13 -27.43 -1.03 0.87
C LEU A 13 -27.43 -2.24 -0.08
N PHE A 14 -27.45 -2.03 -1.38
CA PHE A 14 -27.34 -3.07 -2.42
C PHE A 14 -25.92 -3.31 -2.91
N VAL A 15 -24.92 -2.61 -2.36
CA VAL A 15 -23.52 -2.93 -2.61
C VAL A 15 -23.25 -4.25 -1.92
N SER A 16 -23.24 -5.33 -2.71
CA SER A 16 -22.75 -6.65 -2.28
C SER A 16 -21.47 -6.44 -1.50
N GLN A 17 -21.44 -6.88 -0.24
CA GLN A 17 -20.19 -7.00 0.49
C GLN A 17 -19.31 -7.93 -0.35
N CYS A 18 -18.34 -7.36 -1.07
CA CYS A 18 -17.33 -8.15 -1.75
C CYS A 18 -16.67 -9.00 -0.67
N GLN A 19 -16.79 -10.32 -0.77
CA GLN A 19 -16.07 -11.23 0.10
C GLN A 19 -14.57 -10.95 -0.12
N GLY A 20 -13.86 -10.72 0.99
CA GLY A 20 -12.41 -10.57 0.93
C GLY A 20 -11.78 -11.84 0.38
N GLY A 21 -10.87 -11.72 -0.58
CA GLY A 21 -10.10 -12.85 -1.09
C GLY A 21 -8.78 -13.01 -0.34
N CYS A 22 -8.17 -14.18 -0.49
CA CYS A 22 -6.79 -14.40 -0.04
C CYS A 22 -5.81 -13.86 -1.09
N ALA A 23 -4.83 -13.07 -0.65
CA ALA A 23 -3.74 -12.58 -1.46
C ALA A 23 -2.41 -13.04 -0.86
N GLU A 24 -1.54 -13.58 -1.71
CA GLU A 24 -0.20 -13.96 -1.30
C GLU A 24 0.70 -12.72 -1.32
N VAL A 25 1.32 -12.43 -0.18
CA VAL A 25 2.26 -11.33 0.00
C VAL A 25 3.55 -11.92 0.57
N ASP A 26 4.68 -11.44 0.07
CA ASP A 26 5.98 -11.86 0.56
C ASP A 26 6.25 -11.28 1.95
N SER A 27 7.00 -12.02 2.77
CA SER A 27 7.40 -11.56 4.09
C SER A 27 8.41 -10.42 3.99
N MET A 28 8.48 -9.60 5.04
CA MET A 28 9.60 -8.69 5.23
C MET A 28 10.91 -9.49 5.35
N THR A 29 12.03 -8.87 4.96
CA THR A 29 13.37 -9.49 4.89
C THR A 29 14.40 -8.81 5.80
N GLU A 30 14.07 -7.69 6.42
CA GLU A 30 14.94 -6.96 7.35
C GLU A 30 14.37 -7.01 8.77
N ALA A 31 15.12 -7.58 9.71
CA ALA A 31 14.80 -7.57 11.14
C ALA A 31 15.78 -6.70 11.91
N VAL A 32 15.30 -6.07 12.99
CA VAL A 32 16.13 -5.27 13.90
C VAL A 32 16.62 -6.16 15.04
N SER A 33 17.92 -6.10 15.34
CA SER A 33 18.47 -6.87 16.46
C SER A 33 17.90 -6.40 17.80
N GLY A 34 17.48 -7.36 18.63
CA GLY A 34 16.87 -7.14 19.94
C GLY A 34 15.35 -6.96 19.89
N GLU A 35 14.75 -6.76 18.70
CA GLU A 35 13.30 -6.67 18.54
C GLU A 35 12.72 -8.02 18.10
N GLY A 36 11.40 -8.16 18.21
CA GLY A 36 10.71 -9.34 17.70
C GLY A 36 10.30 -9.16 16.23
N PHE A 37 10.35 -10.23 15.46
CA PHE A 37 10.14 -10.21 14.02
C PHE A 37 9.12 -11.26 13.57
N LEU A 38 8.24 -10.88 12.64
CA LEU A 38 7.23 -11.76 12.08
C LEU A 38 7.67 -12.29 10.71
N LEU A 39 7.88 -13.61 10.61
CA LEU A 39 8.07 -14.29 9.34
C LEU A 39 6.72 -14.77 8.82
N GLY A 40 6.27 -14.16 7.72
CA GLY A 40 5.03 -14.51 7.06
C GLY A 40 5.23 -15.58 5.99
N CYS A 41 4.35 -16.56 5.96
CA CYS A 41 4.26 -17.50 4.84
C CYS A 41 2.79 -17.68 4.48
N ILE A 42 2.37 -17.15 3.34
CA ILE A 42 0.96 -17.21 2.91
C ILE A 42 0.87 -18.14 1.70
N SER A 43 0.00 -19.13 1.76
CA SER A 43 -0.38 -19.96 0.62
C SER A 43 -1.89 -20.01 0.52
N CYS A 44 -2.42 -19.33 -0.49
CA CYS A 44 -3.85 -19.28 -0.75
C CYS A 44 -4.31 -20.52 -1.51
N LYS A 45 -5.48 -21.05 -1.16
CA LYS A 45 -6.11 -22.09 -1.98
C LYS A 45 -6.58 -21.45 -3.28
N LYS A 46 -6.46 -22.18 -4.40
CA LYS A 46 -7.00 -21.74 -5.70
C LYS A 46 -8.52 -21.52 -5.66
N ARG A 47 -9.21 -22.24 -4.77
CA ARG A 47 -10.64 -22.25 -4.58
C ARG A 47 -10.94 -22.25 -3.08
N GLU A 48 -11.53 -21.18 -2.56
CA GLU A 48 -11.67 -20.97 -1.12
C GLU A 48 -12.69 -21.93 -0.49
N GLU A 49 -13.75 -22.29 -1.22
CA GLU A 49 -14.83 -23.14 -0.73
C GLU A 49 -14.44 -24.61 -0.50
N VAL A 50 -13.29 -25.05 -1.00
CA VAL A 50 -12.83 -26.45 -0.83
C VAL A 50 -12.26 -26.61 0.56
N SER A 51 -12.84 -27.51 1.37
CA SER A 51 -12.30 -27.84 2.69
C SER A 51 -10.92 -28.46 2.58
N ALA A 52 -10.00 -28.05 3.47
CA ALA A 52 -8.65 -28.57 3.50
C ALA A 52 -8.14 -28.74 4.93
N ARG A 53 -7.12 -29.58 5.08
CA ARG A 53 -6.28 -29.67 6.26
C ARG A 53 -4.85 -29.40 5.85
N ALA A 54 -4.14 -28.58 6.60
CA ALA A 54 -2.75 -28.25 6.32
C ALA A 54 -1.89 -28.38 7.58
N THR A 55 -0.60 -28.60 7.34
CA THR A 55 0.48 -28.54 8.33
C THR A 55 1.58 -27.64 7.76
N VAL A 56 2.36 -27.02 8.65
CA VAL A 56 3.40 -26.07 8.27
C VAL A 56 4.70 -26.46 8.93
N ASP A 57 5.74 -26.61 8.12
CA ASP A 57 7.10 -26.88 8.52
C ASP A 57 7.99 -25.69 8.20
N TRP A 58 8.71 -25.18 9.20
CA TRP A 58 9.74 -24.18 9.00
C TRP A 58 11.12 -24.80 9.16
N HIS A 59 11.98 -24.44 8.22
CA HIS A 59 13.38 -24.79 8.22
C HIS A 59 14.24 -23.54 8.18
N PHE A 60 15.41 -23.61 8.81
CA PHE A 60 16.38 -22.53 8.83
C PHE A 60 17.73 -22.99 8.28
N LYS A 61 18.35 -22.15 7.48
CA LYS A 61 19.69 -22.32 6.94
C LYS A 61 20.51 -21.06 7.26
N PRO A 62 21.50 -21.15 8.17
CA PRO A 62 22.39 -20.03 8.47
C PRO A 62 23.20 -19.59 7.26
N GLN A 63 23.66 -18.34 7.28
CA GLN A 63 24.55 -17.85 6.25
C GLN A 63 25.88 -18.65 6.23
N GLY A 64 26.24 -19.20 5.07
CA GLY A 64 27.47 -19.98 4.88
C GLY A 64 27.35 -21.49 5.15
N VAL A 65 26.16 -21.99 5.52
CA VAL A 65 25.86 -23.43 5.62
C VAL A 65 24.94 -23.83 4.47
N GLU A 66 25.14 -25.03 3.91
CA GLU A 66 24.33 -25.50 2.75
C GLU A 66 23.01 -26.15 3.16
N ASP A 67 22.96 -26.82 4.31
CA ASP A 67 21.81 -27.64 4.71
C ASP A 67 20.78 -26.87 5.56
N PHE A 68 19.51 -27.16 5.29
CA PHE A 68 18.38 -26.70 6.09
C PHE A 68 18.14 -27.61 7.29
N ARG A 69 17.94 -27.02 8.47
CA ARG A 69 17.51 -27.75 9.68
C ARG A 69 16.08 -27.37 10.07
N PRO A 70 15.25 -28.32 10.54
CA PRO A 70 13.88 -28.04 10.95
C PRO A 70 13.87 -27.26 12.28
N ILE A 71 13.12 -26.16 12.33
CA ILE A 71 13.01 -25.29 13.52
C ILE A 71 11.63 -25.31 14.16
N PHE A 72 10.58 -25.50 13.36
CA PHE A 72 9.20 -25.41 13.84
C PHE A 72 8.27 -26.29 13.01
N HIS A 73 7.38 -27.01 13.67
CA HIS A 73 6.31 -27.78 13.05
C HIS A 73 4.98 -27.38 13.67
N TYR A 74 3.99 -27.08 12.84
CA TYR A 74 2.64 -26.75 13.30
C TYR A 74 1.59 -27.62 12.61
N GLU A 75 0.82 -28.29 13.47
CA GLU A 75 -0.37 -29.04 13.11
C GLU A 75 -1.46 -28.70 14.12
N TYR A 76 -2.52 -28.02 13.69
CA TYR A 76 -3.57 -27.54 14.60
C TYR A 76 -4.13 -28.68 15.47
N PRO A 77 -4.24 -28.49 16.80
CA PRO A 77 -3.96 -27.28 17.58
C PRO A 77 -2.54 -27.20 18.19
N SER A 78 -1.65 -28.12 17.84
CA SER A 78 -0.30 -28.24 18.42
C SER A 78 0.78 -27.52 17.62
N ALA A 79 1.68 -26.86 18.33
CA ALA A 79 2.93 -26.31 17.82
C ALA A 79 4.10 -27.04 18.48
N ASN A 80 5.10 -27.43 17.70
CA ASN A 80 6.32 -28.05 18.20
C ASN A 80 7.54 -27.28 17.70
N ILE A 81 8.45 -26.96 18.63
CA ILE A 81 9.74 -26.33 18.32
C ILE A 81 10.79 -27.44 18.34
N THR A 82 11.41 -27.70 17.19
CA THR A 82 12.35 -28.82 17.04
C THR A 82 13.78 -28.41 17.36
N ASP A 83 14.11 -27.13 17.27
CA ASP A 83 15.46 -26.61 17.42
C ASP A 83 15.66 -25.95 18.80
N GLU A 84 16.74 -26.30 19.50
CA GLU A 84 17.08 -25.78 20.82
C GLU A 84 17.46 -24.29 20.79
N ASP A 85 18.09 -23.81 19.71
CA ASP A 85 18.51 -22.40 19.56
C ASP A 85 17.31 -21.44 19.55
N PHE A 86 16.17 -21.95 19.08
CA PHE A 86 14.90 -21.24 18.94
C PHE A 86 13.91 -21.55 20.06
N SER A 87 14.31 -22.37 21.04
CA SER A 87 13.47 -22.80 22.15
C SER A 87 12.96 -21.60 22.96
N ASN A 88 11.66 -21.58 23.23
CA ASN A 88 10.94 -20.52 23.95
C ASN A 88 10.96 -19.12 23.29
N ARG A 89 11.42 -18.99 22.04
CA ARG A 89 11.45 -17.72 21.29
C ARG A 89 10.56 -17.71 20.06
N LEU A 90 10.14 -18.87 19.57
CA LEU A 90 9.19 -19.00 18.47
C LEU A 90 7.75 -19.06 18.98
N GLU A 91 6.89 -18.29 18.34
CA GLU A 91 5.45 -18.29 18.62
C GLU A 91 4.65 -18.40 17.31
N TRP A 92 3.53 -19.12 17.34
CA TRP A 92 2.63 -19.22 16.19
C TRP A 92 1.70 -18.00 16.08
N HIS A 93 1.80 -17.28 14.96
CA HIS A 93 0.95 -16.13 14.64
C HIS A 93 0.12 -16.34 13.36
N GLY A 94 0.14 -17.57 12.82
CA GLY A 94 -0.63 -17.96 11.65
C GLY A 94 -2.11 -18.27 11.94
N THR A 95 -2.76 -18.91 10.97
CA THR A 95 -4.16 -19.31 11.07
C THR A 95 -4.36 -20.36 12.19
N LYS A 96 -5.29 -20.10 13.11
CA LYS A 96 -5.58 -20.98 14.27
C LYS A 96 -6.73 -21.96 13.98
N ASN A 97 -6.68 -22.64 12.83
CA ASN A 97 -7.62 -23.67 12.43
C ASN A 97 -6.88 -24.78 11.67
N SER A 98 -7.58 -25.86 11.28
CA SER A 98 -6.99 -26.93 10.47
C SER A 98 -6.73 -26.54 9.01
N ASP A 99 -7.46 -25.55 8.48
CA ASP A 99 -7.33 -25.06 7.10
C ASP A 99 -6.38 -23.86 7.05
N ILE A 100 -5.10 -24.14 7.29
CA ILE A 100 -4.07 -23.12 7.39
C ILE A 100 -3.81 -22.51 6.02
N GLN A 101 -3.98 -21.18 5.93
CA GLN A 101 -3.59 -20.38 4.76
C GLN A 101 -2.40 -19.48 5.07
N ILE A 102 -2.27 -19.03 6.33
CA ILE A 102 -1.18 -18.20 6.82
C ILE A 102 -0.37 -19.00 7.82
N GLY A 103 0.85 -19.36 7.43
CA GLY A 103 1.84 -20.10 8.21
C GLY A 103 2.85 -19.20 8.91
N ALA A 104 2.42 -18.15 9.59
CA ALA A 104 3.33 -17.15 10.16
C ALA A 104 3.89 -17.55 11.54
N ILE A 105 5.19 -17.33 11.73
CA ILE A 105 5.89 -17.50 13.00
C ILE A 105 6.47 -16.16 13.46
N TYR A 106 6.47 -15.94 14.77
CA TYR A 106 7.07 -14.77 15.40
C TYR A 106 8.32 -15.18 16.16
N ILE A 107 9.45 -14.52 15.88
CA ILE A 107 10.73 -14.73 16.55
C ILE A 107 10.93 -13.61 17.57
N HIS A 108 11.01 -13.95 18.85
CA HIS A 108 11.29 -12.99 19.93
C HIS A 108 12.80 -12.69 20.04
N ASN A 109 13.14 -11.40 20.24
CA ASN A 109 14.50 -10.89 20.48
C ASN A 109 15.53 -11.34 19.44
N VAL A 110 15.39 -10.92 18.18
CA VAL A 110 16.24 -11.37 17.07
C VAL A 110 17.72 -10.99 17.26
N THR A 111 18.64 -11.88 16.92
CA THR A 111 20.09 -11.69 16.98
C THR A 111 20.73 -11.90 15.62
N PHE A 112 21.96 -11.41 15.42
CA PHE A 112 22.68 -11.56 14.15
C PHE A 112 22.93 -13.02 13.74
N ASN A 113 22.87 -13.97 14.68
CA ASN A 113 23.05 -15.40 14.39
C ASN A 113 21.84 -16.01 13.67
N GLU A 114 20.68 -15.35 13.73
CA GLU A 114 19.45 -15.79 13.07
C GLU A 114 19.32 -15.24 11.64
N ALA A 115 20.35 -14.51 11.16
CA ALA A 115 20.45 -14.12 9.76
C ALA A 115 20.73 -15.33 8.86
N GLY A 116 19.98 -15.45 7.77
CA GLY A 116 20.06 -16.59 6.86
C GLY A 116 18.78 -16.80 6.07
N THR A 117 18.62 -17.99 5.50
CA THR A 117 17.45 -18.35 4.70
C THR A 117 16.48 -19.19 5.52
N TYR A 118 15.23 -18.76 5.57
CA TYR A 118 14.12 -19.50 6.14
C TYR A 118 13.29 -20.11 5.03
N ARG A 119 12.90 -21.38 5.17
CA ARG A 119 12.02 -22.07 4.23
C ARG A 119 10.78 -22.55 4.95
N CYS A 120 9.63 -22.09 4.47
CA CYS A 120 8.32 -22.55 4.87
C CYS A 120 7.82 -23.59 3.87
N THR A 121 7.43 -24.76 4.36
CA THR A 121 6.79 -25.82 3.59
C THR A 121 5.40 -26.05 4.13
N ILE A 122 4.38 -25.84 3.31
CA ILE A 122 2.97 -26.06 3.67
C ILE A 122 2.52 -27.35 2.99
N HIS A 123 2.26 -28.38 3.80
CA HIS A 123 1.69 -29.63 3.34
C HIS A 123 0.18 -29.57 3.53
N ARG A 124 -0.56 -29.53 2.41
CA ARG A 124 -2.02 -29.39 2.41
C ARG A 124 -2.69 -30.59 1.76
N THR A 125 -3.71 -31.13 2.41
CA THR A 125 -4.65 -32.09 1.83
C THR A 125 -5.97 -31.39 1.57
N LEU A 126 -6.35 -31.27 0.30
CA LEU A 126 -7.64 -30.78 -0.16
C LEU A 126 -8.63 -31.94 -0.18
N PHE A 127 -9.81 -31.75 0.43
CA PHE A 127 -10.89 -32.73 0.39
C PHE A 127 -11.84 -32.38 -0.75
N LEU A 128 -11.62 -32.97 -1.92
CA LEU A 128 -12.52 -32.82 -3.07
C LEU A 128 -13.59 -33.93 -3.06
N PRO A 129 -14.74 -33.74 -3.74
CA PRO A 129 -15.80 -34.76 -3.77
C PRO A 129 -15.40 -36.12 -4.37
N LEU A 130 -14.39 -36.14 -5.26
CA LEU A 130 -13.96 -37.34 -5.98
C LEU A 130 -12.80 -38.05 -5.29
N TYR A 131 -11.77 -37.31 -4.88
CA TYR A 131 -10.57 -37.83 -4.22
C TYR A 131 -9.88 -36.72 -3.44
N ASN A 132 -9.03 -37.10 -2.48
CA ASN A 132 -8.21 -36.14 -1.74
C ASN A 132 -6.93 -35.82 -2.53
N GLU A 133 -6.62 -34.53 -2.67
CA GLU A 133 -5.43 -34.06 -3.37
C GLU A 133 -4.42 -33.51 -2.36
N ASN A 134 -3.17 -33.96 -2.45
CA ASN A 134 -2.08 -33.45 -1.63
C ASN A 134 -1.28 -32.42 -2.42
N VAL A 135 -1.13 -31.23 -1.85
CA VAL A 135 -0.41 -30.10 -2.43
C VAL A 135 0.68 -29.69 -1.44
N ILE A 136 1.90 -29.54 -1.94
CA ILE A 136 3.04 -29.07 -1.16
C ILE A 136 3.50 -27.75 -1.77
N VAL A 137 3.59 -26.71 -0.95
CA VAL A 137 4.06 -25.39 -1.36
C VAL A 137 5.27 -25.03 -0.52
N GLU A 138 6.36 -24.66 -1.18
CA GLU A 138 7.58 -24.21 -0.53
C GLU A 138 7.81 -22.74 -0.84
N LYS A 139 8.13 -21.95 0.18
CA LYS A 139 8.51 -20.54 0.06
C LYS A 139 9.77 -20.28 0.86
N GLU A 140 10.71 -19.59 0.26
CA GLU A 140 11.96 -19.20 0.90
C GLU A 140 11.99 -17.69 1.13
N VAL A 141 12.50 -17.28 2.29
CA VAL A 141 12.68 -15.88 2.68
C VAL A 141 14.09 -15.73 3.22
N GLU A 142 14.85 -14.80 2.66
CA GLU A 142 16.17 -14.44 3.17
C GLU A 142 16.02 -13.33 4.21
N LEU A 143 16.38 -13.65 5.46
CA LEU A 143 16.35 -12.72 6.59
C LEU A 143 17.72 -12.11 6.80
N THR A 144 17.76 -10.78 6.78
CA THR A 144 18.91 -9.98 7.16
C THR A 144 18.63 -9.30 8.48
N VAL A 145 19.63 -9.26 9.37
CA VAL A 145 19.50 -8.65 10.69
C VAL A 145 20.36 -7.40 10.74
N VAL A 146 19.73 -6.26 11.00
CA VAL A 146 20.36 -4.94 11.07
C VAL A 146 20.30 -4.40 12.48
N ALA A 147 21.26 -3.55 12.86
CA ALA A 147 21.26 -2.91 14.17
C ALA A 147 20.19 -1.82 14.30
N VAL A 148 19.80 -1.20 13.19
CA VAL A 148 18.83 -0.10 13.11
C VAL A 148 17.97 -0.32 11.87
N ALA A 149 16.65 -0.17 12.01
CA ALA A 149 15.72 -0.28 10.89
C ALA A 149 16.03 0.75 9.80
N ASN A 150 16.18 0.28 8.56
CA ASN A 150 16.25 1.17 7.41
C ASN A 150 14.83 1.55 6.97
N ARG A 151 14.64 2.78 6.51
CA ARG A 151 13.40 3.15 5.83
C ARG A 151 13.46 2.61 4.40
N GLU A 152 12.38 1.96 3.98
CA GLU A 152 12.19 1.50 2.61
C GLU A 152 12.55 2.61 1.61
N LEU A 153 13.47 2.32 0.69
CA LEU A 153 13.93 3.30 -0.31
C LEU A 153 12.75 3.88 -1.10
N THR A 154 11.77 3.03 -1.41
CA THR A 154 10.53 3.43 -2.10
C THR A 154 9.74 4.48 -1.31
N SER A 155 9.66 4.35 0.02
CA SER A 155 8.99 5.33 0.88
C SER A 155 9.70 6.68 0.81
N VAL A 156 11.02 6.69 0.97
CA VAL A 156 11.83 7.91 0.93
C VAL A 156 11.73 8.59 -0.44
N ILE A 157 11.83 7.83 -1.53
CA ILE A 157 11.72 8.36 -2.90
C ILE A 157 10.31 8.92 -3.15
N SER A 158 9.26 8.22 -2.71
CA SER A 158 7.88 8.68 -2.89
C SER A 158 7.60 9.99 -2.17
N GLU A 159 8.16 10.18 -0.97
CA GLU A 159 8.04 11.40 -0.19
C GLU A 159 8.71 12.59 -0.90
N ILE A 160 9.95 12.41 -1.37
CA ILE A 160 10.69 13.44 -2.12
C ILE A 160 9.94 13.78 -3.42
N LEU A 161 9.49 12.78 -4.18
CA LEU A 161 8.79 12.97 -5.44
C LEU A 161 7.48 13.74 -5.24
N MET A 162 6.74 13.44 -4.17
CA MET A 162 5.52 14.19 -3.82
C MET A 162 5.81 15.69 -3.64
N TYR A 163 6.84 16.03 -2.85
CA TYR A 163 7.20 17.44 -2.63
C TYR A 163 7.66 18.13 -3.92
N VAL A 164 8.46 17.46 -4.75
CA VAL A 164 8.91 18.01 -6.04
C VAL A 164 7.71 18.30 -6.96
N LEU A 165 6.77 17.37 -7.06
CA LEU A 165 5.56 17.55 -7.87
C LEU A 165 4.71 18.72 -7.37
N ILE A 166 4.53 18.85 -6.05
CA ILE A 166 3.79 19.98 -5.46
C ILE A 166 4.44 21.32 -5.81
N VAL A 167 5.75 21.44 -5.63
CA VAL A 167 6.47 22.70 -5.91
C VAL A 167 6.41 23.06 -7.40
N VAL A 168 6.61 22.09 -8.29
CA VAL A 168 6.55 22.32 -9.74
C VAL A 168 5.16 22.76 -10.18
N LEU A 169 4.10 22.08 -9.70
CA LEU A 169 2.73 22.45 -10.02
C LEU A 169 2.37 23.82 -9.44
N GLN A 170 2.85 24.15 -8.24
CA GLN A 170 2.63 25.46 -7.64
C GLN A 170 3.31 26.58 -8.44
N LEU A 171 4.57 26.39 -8.84
CA LEU A 171 5.28 27.35 -9.69
C LEU A 171 4.63 27.48 -11.07
N TRP A 172 4.14 26.39 -11.64
CA TRP A 172 3.37 26.41 -12.88
C TRP A 172 2.10 27.25 -12.75
N LEU A 173 1.30 27.02 -11.71
CA LEU A 173 0.09 27.79 -11.44
C LEU A 173 0.40 29.28 -11.22
N ILE A 174 1.43 29.60 -10.45
CA ILE A 174 1.88 30.99 -10.26
C ILE A 174 2.30 31.61 -11.60
N GLY A 175 3.03 30.87 -12.44
CA GLY A 175 3.42 31.31 -13.78
C GLY A 175 2.21 31.62 -14.66
N VAL A 176 1.19 30.74 -14.67
CA VAL A 176 -0.07 30.96 -15.39
C VAL A 176 -0.83 32.16 -14.82
N LEU A 177 -0.91 32.30 -13.50
CA LEU A 177 -1.59 33.43 -12.87
C LEU A 177 -0.93 34.77 -13.22
N ILE A 178 0.40 34.85 -13.17
CA ILE A 178 1.15 36.06 -13.57
C ILE A 178 0.93 36.34 -15.06
N TYR A 179 1.02 35.31 -15.91
CA TYR A 179 0.79 35.45 -17.35
C TYR A 179 -0.61 35.97 -17.65
N CYS A 180 -1.65 35.37 -17.06
CA CYS A 180 -3.03 35.80 -17.20
C CYS A 180 -3.26 37.20 -16.62
N TYR A 181 -2.66 37.52 -15.47
CA TYR A 181 -2.77 38.84 -14.86
C TYR A 181 -2.21 39.92 -15.77
N LYS A 182 -0.99 39.75 -16.30
CA LYS A 182 -0.37 40.73 -17.21
C LYS A 182 -1.18 40.90 -18.48
N LYS A 183 -1.67 39.80 -19.05
CA LYS A 183 -2.51 39.85 -20.25
C LYS A 183 -3.82 40.61 -20.00
N ILE A 184 -4.52 40.31 -18.90
CA ILE A 184 -5.78 40.97 -18.55
C ILE A 184 -5.55 42.46 -18.20
N SER A 185 -4.46 42.80 -17.53
CA SER A 185 -4.16 44.20 -17.21
C SER A 185 -3.95 45.03 -18.47
N GLU A 186 -3.22 44.50 -19.46
CA GLU A 186 -3.03 45.17 -20.76
C GLU A 186 -4.37 45.37 -21.49
N GLU A 187 -5.24 44.35 -21.50
CA GLU A 187 -6.59 44.47 -22.08
C GLU A 187 -7.49 45.47 -21.32
N TYR A 188 -7.36 45.54 -19.99
CA TYR A 188 -8.12 46.47 -19.14
C TYR A 188 -7.73 47.93 -19.41
N GLU A 189 -6.42 48.22 -19.45
CA GLU A 189 -5.90 49.57 -19.75
C GLU A 189 -6.35 50.03 -21.15
N ALA A 190 -6.28 49.15 -22.16
CA ALA A 190 -6.74 49.45 -23.51
C ALA A 190 -8.26 49.74 -23.57
N ARG A 191 -9.05 49.08 -22.72
CA ARG A 191 -10.50 49.32 -22.63
C ARG A 191 -10.82 50.65 -21.95
N ASP A 192 -10.07 51.02 -20.93
CA ASP A 192 -10.27 52.28 -20.20
C ASP A 192 -9.87 53.50 -21.05
N ALA A 193 -8.73 53.42 -21.75
CA ALA A 193 -8.31 54.43 -22.71
C ALA A 193 -9.35 54.67 -23.82
N ASN A 194 -9.94 53.59 -24.35
CA ASN A 194 -11.01 53.67 -25.34
C ASN A 194 -12.30 54.32 -24.79
N LYS A 195 -12.64 54.09 -23.52
CA LYS A 195 -13.78 54.76 -22.87
C LYS A 195 -13.51 56.25 -22.67
N ALA A 196 -12.32 56.61 -22.21
CA ALA A 196 -11.91 58.00 -22.04
C ALA A 196 -11.93 58.78 -23.37
N LEU A 197 -11.43 58.18 -24.46
CA LEU A 197 -11.47 58.79 -25.79
C LEU A 197 -12.92 59.04 -26.27
N LYS A 198 -13.81 58.05 -26.10
CA LYS A 198 -15.24 58.20 -26.45
C LYS A 198 -15.92 59.29 -25.62
N ALA A 199 -15.62 59.40 -24.32
CA ALA A 199 -16.15 60.45 -23.47
C ALA A 199 -15.70 61.85 -23.90
N GLN A 200 -14.43 62.02 -24.30
CA GLN A 200 -13.93 63.29 -24.85
C GLN A 200 -14.58 63.63 -26.20
N THR A 201 -14.80 62.63 -27.06
CA THR A 201 -15.45 62.83 -28.36
C THR A 201 -16.93 63.20 -28.20
N ALA A 202 -17.61 62.65 -27.19
CA ALA A 202 -18.98 63.03 -26.84
C ALA A 202 -19.07 64.47 -26.32
N LEU A 203 -18.18 64.86 -25.39
CA LEU A 203 -18.09 66.25 -24.89
C LEU A 203 -17.78 67.26 -26.01
N ALA A 204 -16.90 66.91 -26.94
CA ALA A 204 -16.60 67.77 -28.09
C ALA A 204 -17.81 67.92 -29.04
N LYS A 205 -18.64 66.87 -29.16
CA LYS A 205 -19.86 66.91 -29.99
C LYS A 205 -20.94 67.79 -29.36
N ASP A 206 -21.15 67.70 -28.05
CA ASP A 206 -22.12 68.56 -27.33
C ASP A 206 -21.71 70.04 -27.36
N ASN A 207 -20.40 70.33 -27.28
CA ASN A 207 -19.89 71.70 -27.43
C ASN A 207 -20.08 72.29 -28.85
N CYS A 208 -20.19 71.45 -29.88
CA CYS A 208 -20.45 71.91 -31.25
C CYS A 208 -21.94 72.16 -31.53
N ASP A 209 -22.86 71.56 -30.76
CA ASP A 209 -24.30 71.84 -30.86
C ASP A 209 -24.74 73.03 -29.97
N GLY A 210 -23.88 73.50 -29.05
CA GLY A 210 -24.15 74.62 -28.13
C GLY A 210 -23.80 76.03 -28.64
N VAL A 211 -23.23 76.18 -29.84
CA VAL A 211 -22.94 77.50 -30.45
C VAL A 211 -23.98 77.82 -31.52
N GLN A 212 -25.24 77.89 -31.10
CA GLN A 212 -26.25 78.74 -31.73
C GLN A 212 -27.11 79.28 -30.60
N LEU A 213 -26.85 80.52 -30.19
CA LEU A 213 -27.78 81.50 -29.64
C LEU A 213 -26.95 82.68 -29.11
N GLU A 214 -26.56 83.57 -30.02
CA GLU A 214 -26.83 85.03 -30.00
C GLU A 214 -26.72 85.56 -31.43
#